data_AF-A0A2V8PFN1-F1
#
_entry.id   AF-A0A2V8PFN1-F1
#
_cell.length_a   1.000
_cell.length_b   1.000
_cell.length_c   1.000
_cell.angle_alpha   90.00
_cell.angle_beta   90.00
_cell.angle_gamma   90.00
#
_symmetry.space_group_name_H-M   'P 1'
#
loop_
_entity.id
_entity.type
_entity.pdbx_description
1 polymer ?
#
loop_
_entity_poly.entity_id
_entity_poly.type
_entity_poly.pdbx_seq_one_letter_code
_entity_poly.pdbx_strand_id
1 'polypeptide(L)'
;FQQTFKRPLPIAVFGQGAIHNQWHLDHRNAMDVSLNPDGPEGQALMDFMRRNGIPFSAFRAAIPGVATGPHIHIGSPSHRY
;
A
#
# COMPACT_ATOMS: atom_id res chain seq x y z
N PHE A 1 -4.08 -12.14 6.81
CA PHE A 1 -4.89 -12.22 5.56
C PHE A 1 -5.33 -13.65 5.26
N GLN A 2 -4.40 -14.60 5.07
CA GLN A 2 -4.73 -16.03 4.82
C GLN A 2 -5.74 -16.62 5.82
N GLN A 3 -5.61 -16.33 7.12
CA GLN A 3 -6.53 -16.86 8.14
C GLN A 3 -7.97 -16.36 7.97
N THR A 4 -8.15 -15.07 7.64
CA THR A 4 -9.45 -14.39 7.51
C THR A 4 -10.08 -14.56 6.13
N PHE A 5 -9.30 -14.33 5.06
CA PHE A 5 -9.78 -14.27 3.68
C PHE A 5 -9.34 -15.46 2.81
N LYS A 6 -8.67 -16.46 3.40
CA LYS A 6 -8.28 -17.73 2.76
C LYS A 6 -7.42 -17.60 1.49
N ARG A 7 -6.76 -16.46 1.31
CA ARG A 7 -5.82 -16.18 0.22
C ARG A 7 -4.62 -15.38 0.71
N PRO A 8 -3.52 -15.32 -0.05
CA PRO A 8 -2.39 -14.43 0.25
C PRO A 8 -2.80 -12.95 0.22
N LEU A 9 -2.05 -12.11 0.93
CA LEU A 9 -2.19 -10.66 0.82
C LEU A 9 -1.87 -10.26 -0.63
N PRO A 10 -2.73 -9.48 -1.33
CA PRO A 10 -2.50 -9.11 -2.73
C PRO A 10 -1.46 -8.00 -2.83
N ILE A 11 -0.19 -8.33 -2.58
CA ILE A 11 0.94 -7.41 -2.71
C ILE A 11 1.14 -7.10 -4.20
N ALA A 12 1.07 -5.81 -4.55
CA ALA A 12 1.30 -5.29 -5.89
C ALA A 12 2.78 -5.00 -6.12
N VAL A 13 3.42 -4.39 -5.12
CA VAL A 13 4.82 -3.98 -5.14
C VAL A 13 5.42 -4.27 -3.77
N PHE A 14 6.58 -4.92 -3.73
CA PHE A 14 7.34 -5.13 -2.51
C PHE A 14 8.70 -4.44 -2.67
N GLY A 15 8.90 -3.31 -2.01
CA GLY A 15 10.05 -2.45 -2.24
C GLY A 15 9.93 -1.64 -3.53
N GLN A 16 11.01 -1.48 -4.28
CA GLN A 16 11.04 -0.58 -5.43
C GLN A 16 10.35 -1.16 -6.68
N GLY A 17 9.66 -0.32 -7.45
CA GLY A 17 8.97 -0.69 -8.68
C GLY A 17 9.29 0.24 -9.86
N ALA A 18 8.88 -0.14 -11.08
CA ALA A 18 9.16 0.65 -12.28
C ALA A 18 8.57 2.07 -12.22
N ILE A 19 7.33 2.21 -11.74
CA ILE A 19 6.68 3.52 -11.58
C ILE A 19 7.39 4.38 -10.53
N HIS A 20 7.88 3.77 -9.45
CA HIS A 20 8.66 4.44 -8.41
C HIS A 20 9.97 5.00 -8.97
N ASN A 21 10.67 4.23 -9.82
CA ASN A 21 11.86 4.71 -10.51
C ASN A 21 11.54 5.86 -11.48
N GLN A 22 10.49 5.73 -12.28
CA GLN A 22 10.08 6.75 -13.26
C GLN A 22 9.72 8.06 -12.58
N TRP A 23 9.12 8.00 -11.38
CA TRP A 23 8.70 9.18 -10.62
C TRP A 23 9.72 9.63 -9.59
N HIS A 24 10.90 9.03 -9.56
CA HIS A 24 11.94 9.36 -8.58
C HIS A 24 11.41 9.26 -7.15
N LEU A 25 10.75 8.17 -6.78
CA LEU A 25 10.19 7.90 -5.45
C LEU A 25 10.90 6.71 -4.83
N ASP A 26 11.51 6.88 -3.65
CA ASP A 26 12.14 5.79 -2.91
C ASP A 26 11.08 5.02 -2.11
N HIS A 27 10.73 3.83 -2.61
CA HIS A 27 9.75 2.92 -2.05
C HIS A 27 10.41 1.66 -1.43
N ARG A 28 11.74 1.65 -1.24
CA ARG A 28 12.48 0.45 -0.80
C ARG A 28 12.08 -0.07 0.60
N ASN A 29 11.60 0.82 1.47
CA ASN A 29 11.18 0.51 2.84
C ASN A 29 9.65 0.35 2.98
N ALA A 30 8.97 0.04 1.87
CA ALA A 30 7.53 -0.07 1.84
C ALA A 30 7.04 -1.19 0.89
N MET A 31 5.74 -1.47 0.95
CA MET A 31 5.04 -2.32 0.00
C MET A 31 3.65 -1.74 -0.30
N ASP A 32 3.16 -1.97 -1.52
CA ASP A 32 1.81 -1.60 -1.93
C ASP A 32 0.93 -2.84 -2.02
N VAL A 33 -0.30 -2.72 -1.51
CA VAL A 33 -1.30 -3.78 -1.50
C VAL A 33 -2.51 -3.35 -2.33
N SER A 34 -2.85 -4.15 -3.34
CA SER A 34 -3.97 -3.95 -4.27
C SER A 34 -5.31 -4.25 -3.60
N LEU A 35 -5.71 -3.40 -2.65
CA LEU A 35 -7.02 -3.41 -2.02
C LEU A 35 -7.64 -2.00 -2.10
N ASN A 36 -8.94 -1.94 -2.36
CA ASN A 36 -9.69 -0.70 -2.16
C ASN A 36 -9.73 -0.39 -0.65
N PRO A 37 -9.22 0.77 -0.18
CA PRO A 37 -9.23 1.10 1.25
C PRO A 37 -10.62 1.08 1.86
N ASP A 38 -11.64 1.46 1.11
CA ASP A 38 -13.01 1.56 1.63
C ASP A 38 -13.80 0.24 1.50
N GLY A 39 -13.19 -0.80 0.92
CA GLY A 39 -13.75 -2.14 0.85
C GLY A 39 -13.55 -2.95 2.15
N PRO A 40 -14.30 -4.06 2.35
CA PRO A 40 -14.22 -4.86 3.58
C PRO A 40 -12.82 -5.38 3.91
N GLU A 41 -12.08 -5.87 2.90
CA GLU A 41 -10.72 -6.37 3.08
C GLU A 41 -9.73 -5.24 3.39
N GLY A 42 -9.92 -4.06 2.77
CA GLY A 42 -9.10 -2.87 3.02
C GLY A 42 -9.29 -2.34 4.44
N GLN A 43 -10.53 -2.24 4.90
CA GLN A 43 -10.84 -1.85 6.28
C GLN A 43 -10.27 -2.84 7.29
N ALA A 44 -10.46 -4.15 7.07
CA ALA A 44 -9.90 -5.18 7.95
C ALA A 44 -8.36 -5.10 8.05
N LEU A 45 -7.69 -4.82 6.92
CA LEU A 45 -6.24 -4.65 6.88
C LEU A 45 -5.78 -3.38 7.61
N MET A 46 -6.42 -2.24 7.34
CA MET A 46 -6.08 -0.97 8.00
C MET A 46 -6.33 -1.04 9.51
N ASP A 47 -7.39 -1.71 9.95
CA ASP A 47 -7.67 -1.94 11.37
C ASP A 47 -6.61 -2.82 12.02
N PHE A 48 -6.14 -3.86 11.32
CA PHE A 48 -5.01 -4.65 11.78
C PHE A 48 -3.75 -3.78 11.93
N MET A 49 -3.45 -2.93 10.95
CA MET A 49 -2.28 -2.03 10.99
C MET A 49 -2.36 -1.04 12.15
N ARG A 50 -3.51 -0.37 12.32
CA ARG A 50 -3.77 0.57 13.43
C ARG A 50 -3.54 -0.10 14.79
N ARG A 51 -4.08 -1.32 14.99
CA ARG A 51 -3.93 -2.06 16.24
C ARG A 51 -2.49 -2.49 16.53
N ASN A 52 -1.66 -2.66 15.51
CA ASN A 52 -0.28 -3.15 15.65
C ASN A 52 0.77 -2.03 15.47
N GLY A 53 0.37 -0.77 15.36
CA GLY A 53 1.29 0.35 15.18
C GLY A 53 2.09 0.29 13.86
N ILE A 54 1.56 -0.37 12.83
CA ILE A 54 2.20 -0.48 11.53
C ILE A 54 1.85 0.77 10.71
N PRO A 55 2.83 1.56 10.24
CA PRO A 55 2.55 2.74 9.43
C PRO A 55 2.00 2.36 8.05
N PHE A 56 1.00 3.10 7.59
CA PHE A 56 0.42 2.94 6.26
C PHE A 56 -0.20 4.24 5.75
N SER A 57 -0.43 4.29 4.44
CA SER A 57 -1.23 5.32 3.77
C SER A 57 -2.28 4.65 2.88
N ALA A 58 -3.46 5.24 2.80
CA ALA A 58 -4.59 4.71 2.04
C ALA A 58 -4.92 5.66 0.89
N PHE A 59 -4.59 5.26 -0.33
CA PHE A 59 -4.91 6.00 -1.53
C PHE A 59 -6.27 5.56 -2.05
N ARG A 60 -7.20 6.52 -2.21
CA ARG A 60 -8.59 6.26 -2.65
C ARG A 60 -8.83 6.58 -4.12
N ALA A 61 -7.85 7.18 -4.78
CA ALA A 61 -7.92 7.61 -6.16
C ALA A 61 -6.50 7.72 -6.72
N ALA A 62 -6.40 7.86 -8.04
CA ALA A 62 -5.16 8.31 -8.66
C ALA A 62 -4.85 9.75 -8.22
N ILE A 63 -3.60 10.00 -7.88
CA ILE A 63 -3.07 11.31 -7.52
C ILE A 63 -1.83 11.53 -8.39
N PRO A 64 -1.83 12.51 -9.33
CA PRO A 64 -0.72 12.73 -10.25
C PRO A 64 0.62 12.85 -9.52
N GLY A 65 1.58 11.99 -9.92
CA GLY A 65 2.93 11.96 -9.34
C GLY A 65 3.04 11.35 -7.94
N VAL A 66 1.97 10.74 -7.42
CA VAL A 66 1.93 10.12 -6.07
C VAL A 66 1.33 8.71 -6.11
N ALA A 67 0.17 8.52 -6.74
CA ALA A 67 -0.54 7.25 -6.77
C ALA A 67 -1.22 7.02 -8.13
N THR A 68 -1.14 5.81 -8.67
CA THR A 68 -1.78 5.43 -9.95
C THR A 68 -3.23 4.99 -9.81
N GLY A 69 -3.70 4.72 -8.59
CA GLY A 69 -5.05 4.27 -8.29
C GLY A 69 -5.24 3.87 -6.84
N PRO A 70 -6.42 3.36 -6.46
CA PRO A 70 -6.71 2.96 -5.09
C PRO A 70 -5.83 1.79 -4.62
N HIS A 71 -5.13 1.96 -3.50
CA HIS A 71 -4.32 0.92 -2.86
C HIS A 71 -3.97 1.31 -1.42
N ILE A 72 -3.40 0.36 -0.67
CA ILE A 72 -2.84 0.60 0.67
C ILE A 72 -1.33 0.48 0.58
N HIS A 73 -0.62 1.56 0.90
CA HIS A 73 0.83 1.63 1.01
C HIS A 73 1.24 1.34 2.46
N ILE A 74 2.12 0.37 2.70
CA ILE A 74 2.53 -0.09 4.03
C ILE A 74 4.02 0.19 4.21
N GLY A 75 4.38 0.88 5.29
CA GLY A 75 5.77 1.26 5.59
C GLY A 75 5.97 2.78 5.65
N SER A 76 7.22 3.20 5.51
CA SER A 76 7.58 4.62 5.48
C SER A 76 7.10 5.28 4.19
N PRO A 77 6.51 6.50 4.24
CA PRO A 77 6.13 7.23 3.04
C PRO A 77 7.32 7.38 2.08
N SER A 78 7.06 7.17 0.79
CA SER A 78 8.07 7.41 -0.25
C SER A 78 8.50 8.87 -0.27
N HIS A 79 9.79 9.11 -0.51
CA HIS A 79 10.37 10.43 -0.70
C HIS A 79 11.10 10.50 -2.04
N ARG A 80 11.39 11.70 -2.53
CA ARG A 80 12.08 11.86 -3.81
C ARG A 80 13.59 11.66 -3.71
N TYR A 81 14.20 11.06 -4.73
CA TYR A 81 15.66 10.87 -4.86
C TYR A 81 16.19 11.08 -6.28
#